data_AF-W2Y6X9-F1
#
_entry.id   AF-W2Y6X9-F1
#
_cell.length_a   1.000
_cell.length_b   1.000
_cell.length_c   1.000
_cell.angle_alpha   90.00
_cell.angle_beta   90.00
_cell.angle_gamma   90.00
#
_symmetry.space_group_name_H-M   'P 1'
#
loop_
_entity.id
_entity.type
_entity.pdbx_description
1 polymer ?
#
loop_
_entity_poly.entity_id
_entity_poly.type
_entity_poly.pdbx_seq_one_letter_code
_entity_poly.pdbx_strand_id
1 'polypeptide(L)'
;MLSKLSSLRRAGGKTLQLLALPTSKNARPRPVNVPTKNEREQARRAAVALSAVALTSLAVSYSTSASSEAAKKKENQIDQPHYLSTPEEFLYPAIQPFNTGTLQVSPVHELYYEECGNPYGKPVIMVHGGPGAGCSASMRRYHDPRVYRIILLDQRGSGRSKPHASLEDNTTWHLVEDMEKLRRHLGIDKWQVFGGSWGSTLSISYAVTHPTRVTELVLRGIFHLRKLEIDFYYQHGANFIYPDRWEAYRDAIPEEERGDFVKAYHKRLTSDDPKVRIPAALAWTTWEKTTSNLIPPVSFALTIVIC
;
A
#
# COMPACT_ATOMS: atom_id res chain seq x y z
N MET A 1 -33.59 -4.64 -45.48
CA MET A 1 -34.27 -3.58 -46.26
C MET A 1 -33.23 -2.56 -46.69
N LEU A 2 -32.92 -2.59 -47.99
CA LEU A 2 -32.19 -1.59 -48.81
C LEU A 2 -32.81 -0.18 -48.58
N SER A 3 -32.16 0.99 -48.69
CA SER A 3 -31.03 1.46 -49.51
C SER A 3 -30.69 2.94 -49.16
N LYS A 4 -29.61 3.45 -49.80
CA LYS A 4 -29.25 4.85 -50.13
C LYS A 4 -28.49 5.64 -49.02
N LEU A 5 -27.38 6.35 -49.28
CA LEU A 5 -26.78 6.89 -50.51
C LEU A 5 -25.25 7.07 -50.37
N SER A 6 -24.63 7.18 -51.54
CA SER A 6 -23.24 7.24 -51.95
C SER A 6 -22.45 8.52 -51.63
N SER A 7 -21.13 8.32 -51.45
CA SER A 7 -19.96 9.13 -51.85
C SER A 7 -20.09 10.62 -52.21
N LEU A 8 -19.15 11.43 -51.71
CA LEU A 8 -18.40 12.43 -52.50
C LEU A 8 -17.14 12.93 -51.74
N ARG A 9 -16.00 12.89 -52.43
CA ARG A 9 -14.73 13.58 -52.08
C ARG A 9 -14.77 15.02 -52.58
N ARG A 10 -14.16 15.96 -51.84
CA ARG A 10 -13.16 16.99 -52.26
C ARG A 10 -12.76 17.80 -51.01
N ALA A 11 -11.49 17.76 -50.62
CA ALA A 11 -10.43 18.74 -50.95
C ALA A 11 -10.67 20.12 -50.31
N GLY A 12 -9.80 20.50 -49.37
CA GLY A 12 -9.76 21.84 -48.77
C GLY A 12 -8.88 21.87 -47.53
N GLY A 13 -7.59 22.14 -47.72
CA GLY A 13 -6.67 22.39 -46.61
C GLY A 13 -7.04 23.68 -45.86
N LYS A 14 -6.93 23.64 -44.54
CA LYS A 14 -6.44 24.72 -43.68
C LYS A 14 -6.26 24.19 -42.26
N THR A 15 -5.03 24.35 -41.78
CA THR A 15 -4.51 24.05 -40.44
C THR A 15 -5.33 24.76 -39.37
N LEU A 16 -5.84 24.02 -38.38
CA LEU A 16 -6.38 24.64 -37.16
C LEU A 16 -5.21 25.11 -36.28
N GLN A 17 -5.11 26.42 -36.06
CA GLN A 17 -4.20 27.04 -35.12
C GLN A 17 -4.64 26.71 -33.69
N LEU A 18 -3.74 26.12 -32.90
CA LEU A 18 -3.88 26.07 -31.45
C LEU A 18 -3.30 27.38 -30.90
N LEU A 19 -4.16 28.23 -30.33
CA LEU A 19 -3.73 29.38 -29.55
C LEU A 19 -3.04 28.89 -28.27
N ALA A 20 -1.74 29.15 -28.16
CA ALA A 20 -0.98 29.03 -26.93
C ALA A 20 -1.01 30.36 -26.17
N LEU A 21 -1.28 30.32 -24.86
CA LEU A 21 -0.94 31.40 -23.93
C LEU A 21 0.44 31.13 -23.30
N PRO A 22 1.19 32.17 -22.94
CA PRO A 22 2.65 32.18 -23.05
C PRO A 22 3.36 31.59 -21.82
N THR A 23 4.35 30.74 -22.08
CA THR A 23 5.39 30.38 -21.11
C THR A 23 6.57 31.34 -21.21
N SER A 24 7.01 31.79 -20.04
CA SER A 24 8.27 32.44 -19.68
C SER A 24 9.35 32.60 -20.78
N LYS A 25 9.73 33.85 -21.03
CA LYS A 25 10.98 34.21 -21.74
C LYS A 25 12.20 33.81 -20.88
N ASN A 26 12.90 32.76 -21.30
CA ASN A 26 14.37 32.60 -21.31
C ASN A 26 14.81 31.15 -21.02
N ALA A 27 14.81 30.30 -22.05
CA ALA A 27 15.74 29.17 -22.15
C ALA A 27 15.85 28.74 -23.62
N ARG A 28 17.04 28.83 -24.23
CA ARG A 28 17.29 28.21 -25.55
C ARG A 28 17.47 26.70 -25.36
N PRO A 29 16.77 25.83 -26.10
CA PRO A 29 17.05 24.40 -26.07
C PRO A 29 18.42 24.12 -26.71
N ARG A 30 19.24 23.28 -26.05
CA ARG A 30 20.49 22.75 -26.62
C ARG A 30 20.17 21.61 -27.60
N PRO A 31 20.89 21.48 -28.73
CA PRO A 31 20.68 20.37 -29.65
C PRO A 31 21.09 19.04 -29.00
N VAL A 32 20.22 18.04 -29.11
CA VAL A 32 20.51 16.65 -28.77
C VAL A 32 21.17 16.00 -29.98
N ASN A 33 22.41 15.52 -29.84
CA ASN A 33 23.09 14.77 -30.90
C ASN A 33 22.50 13.37 -31.01
N VAL A 34 21.95 13.04 -32.19
CA VAL A 34 21.48 11.70 -32.52
C VAL A 34 22.64 10.96 -33.22
N PRO A 35 23.14 9.84 -32.67
CA PRO A 35 24.25 9.12 -33.27
C PRO A 35 23.91 8.62 -34.67
N THR A 36 24.86 8.80 -35.58
CA THR A 36 24.77 8.38 -36.98
C THR A 36 24.75 6.85 -37.10
N LYS A 37 24.31 6.34 -38.24
CA LYS A 37 24.23 4.90 -38.51
C LYS A 37 25.58 4.19 -38.34
N ASN A 38 26.69 4.87 -38.70
CA ASN A 38 28.04 4.35 -38.54
C ASN A 38 28.48 4.24 -37.07
N GLU A 39 28.11 5.21 -36.21
CA GLU A 39 28.44 5.18 -34.79
C GLU A 39 27.70 4.05 -34.04
N ARG A 40 26.47 3.75 -34.44
CA ARG A 40 25.69 2.62 -33.90
C ARG A 40 26.27 1.26 -34.33
N GLU A 41 26.85 1.20 -35.52
CA GLU A 41 27.45 -0.03 -36.06
C GLU A 41 28.83 -0.31 -35.44
N GLN A 42 29.60 0.73 -35.12
CA GLN A 42 30.87 0.63 -34.40
C GLN A 42 30.67 0.21 -32.93
N ALA A 43 29.63 0.73 -32.27
CA ALA A 43 29.25 0.32 -30.91
C ALA A 43 28.81 -1.16 -30.84
N ARG A 44 28.12 -1.67 -31.87
CA ARG A 44 27.75 -3.09 -31.96
C ARG A 44 28.95 -4.02 -32.15
N ARG A 45 29.99 -3.58 -32.86
CA ARG A 45 31.23 -4.37 -33.05
C ARG A 45 32.08 -4.44 -31.79
N ALA A 46 32.09 -3.38 -30.96
CA ALA A 46 32.79 -3.38 -29.68
C ALA A 46 32.12 -4.30 -28.63
N ALA A 47 30.78 -4.43 -28.66
CA ALA A 47 30.04 -5.28 -27.72
C ALA A 47 30.20 -6.79 -27.98
N VAL A 48 30.57 -7.20 -29.21
CA VAL A 48 30.77 -8.61 -29.57
C VAL A 48 32.20 -9.10 -29.32
N ALA A 49 33.14 -8.19 -29.05
CA ALA A 49 34.55 -8.51 -28.77
C ALA A 49 34.85 -8.79 -27.28
N LEU A 50 33.84 -8.75 -26.39
CA LEU A 50 33.99 -8.96 -24.94
C LEU A 50 33.51 -10.33 -24.44
N SER A 51 33.24 -11.27 -25.35
CA SER A 51 32.74 -12.62 -25.01
C SER A 51 33.74 -13.75 -25.27
N ALA A 52 35.02 -13.46 -25.45
CA ALA A 52 36.05 -14.49 -25.58
C ALA A 52 37.34 -14.04 -24.88
N VAL A 53 38.01 -14.99 -24.20
CA VAL A 53 39.23 -14.87 -23.35
C VAL A 53 38.88 -14.66 -21.87
N ALA A 54 39.19 -15.51 -20.90
CA ALA A 54 39.78 -16.84 -20.87
C ALA A 54 39.45 -17.52 -19.53
N LEU A 55 39.29 -18.84 -19.60
CA LEU A 55 39.27 -19.79 -18.49
C LEU A 55 40.70 -20.02 -17.95
N THR A 56 40.75 -20.51 -16.69
CA THR A 56 41.85 -21.19 -15.97
C THR A 56 42.90 -20.36 -15.19
N SER A 57 42.79 -20.40 -13.85
CA SER A 57 43.83 -20.97 -12.96
C SER A 57 43.34 -21.05 -11.50
N LEU A 58 43.30 -22.27 -10.94
CA LEU A 58 43.24 -22.52 -9.49
C LEU A 58 44.56 -22.10 -8.83
N ALA A 59 44.50 -21.56 -7.60
CA ALA A 59 45.14 -22.12 -6.40
C ALA A 59 45.36 -21.08 -5.27
N VAL A 60 44.84 -21.44 -4.09
CA VAL A 60 45.40 -21.28 -2.74
C VAL A 60 45.43 -19.87 -2.10
N SER A 61 44.72 -19.82 -0.98
CA SER A 61 44.58 -18.76 0.02
C SER A 61 45.89 -18.35 0.69
N TYR A 62 46.14 -17.05 0.91
CA TYR A 62 46.79 -16.56 2.12
C TYR A 62 46.28 -15.15 2.51
N SER A 63 45.98 -15.04 3.79
CA SER A 63 45.65 -13.88 4.61
C SER A 63 46.18 -12.50 4.14
N THR A 64 45.27 -11.52 4.04
CA THR A 64 45.44 -10.16 4.60
C THR A 64 44.08 -9.58 4.97
N SER A 65 43.65 -9.77 6.22
CA SER A 65 42.37 -9.29 6.78
C SER A 65 42.39 -7.79 7.17
N ALA A 66 43.13 -6.95 6.45
CA ALA A 66 43.24 -5.51 6.76
C ALA A 66 43.00 -4.59 5.56
N SER A 67 43.03 -5.10 4.32
CA SER A 67 42.79 -4.31 3.10
C SER A 67 41.36 -4.42 2.56
N SER A 68 40.55 -5.37 3.04
CA SER A 68 39.18 -5.58 2.56
C SER A 68 38.12 -4.73 3.26
N GLU A 69 38.36 -4.25 4.49
CA GLU A 69 37.42 -3.38 5.20
C GLU A 69 37.44 -1.94 4.66
N ALA A 70 38.61 -1.43 4.27
CA ALA A 70 38.74 -0.10 3.68
C ALA A 70 38.23 -0.06 2.23
N ALA A 71 38.38 -1.16 1.47
CA ALA A 71 37.84 -1.29 0.12
C ALA A 71 36.31 -1.53 0.11
N LYS A 72 35.77 -2.33 1.04
CA LYS A 72 34.31 -2.52 1.18
C LYS A 72 33.56 -1.26 1.62
N LYS A 73 34.24 -0.31 2.28
CA LYS A 73 33.63 0.96 2.70
C LYS A 73 33.41 1.96 1.56
N LYS A 74 34.04 1.76 0.39
CA LYS A 74 33.98 2.71 -0.74
C LYS A 74 33.16 2.24 -1.94
N GLU A 75 32.75 0.97 -1.99
CA GLU A 75 32.16 0.38 -3.20
C GLU A 75 30.63 0.16 -3.16
N ASN A 76 29.96 0.51 -2.06
CA ASN A 76 28.49 0.43 -1.94
C ASN A 76 27.83 1.79 -1.65
N GLN A 77 28.43 2.88 -2.13
CA GLN A 77 27.75 4.18 -2.21
C GLN A 77 27.14 4.32 -3.61
N ILE A 78 26.18 3.43 -3.92
CA ILE A 78 25.13 3.82 -4.85
C ILE A 78 24.36 4.90 -4.07
N ASP A 79 24.42 6.15 -4.53
CA ASP A 79 23.55 7.23 -4.06
C ASP A 79 22.10 6.77 -4.24
N GLN A 80 21.57 6.09 -3.21
CA GLN A 80 20.16 5.86 -3.04
C GLN A 80 19.55 7.26 -3.07
N PRO A 81 18.66 7.58 -4.02
CA PRO A 81 18.19 8.95 -4.09
C PRO A 81 17.50 9.30 -2.77
N HIS A 82 17.79 10.50 -2.27
CA HIS A 82 17.36 11.05 -0.98
C HIS A 82 15.83 11.24 -0.83
N TYR A 83 15.00 10.38 -1.40
CA TYR A 83 13.60 10.33 -1.02
C TYR A 83 13.45 9.63 0.34
N LEU A 84 13.49 10.47 1.39
CA LEU A 84 12.98 10.23 2.76
C LEU A 84 13.48 8.93 3.41
N SER A 85 14.61 9.03 4.11
CA SER A 85 15.30 7.88 4.68
C SER A 85 14.63 7.31 5.95
N THR A 86 13.91 8.14 6.71
CA THR A 86 13.29 7.72 7.98
C THR A 86 11.91 8.36 8.23
N PRO A 87 10.96 7.65 8.87
CA PRO A 87 9.67 8.22 9.28
C PRO A 87 9.77 9.51 10.11
N GLU A 88 10.86 9.65 10.86
CA GLU A 88 11.13 10.80 11.73
C GLU A 88 11.31 12.12 10.95
N GLU A 89 11.67 12.04 9.66
CA GLU A 89 11.86 13.23 8.81
C GLU A 89 10.54 13.88 8.37
N PHE A 90 9.42 13.13 8.35
CA PHE A 90 8.15 13.60 7.79
C PHE A 90 6.92 13.39 8.67
N LEU A 91 7.02 12.58 9.73
CA LEU A 91 5.95 12.43 10.73
C LEU A 91 6.12 13.47 11.84
N TYR A 92 4.99 13.96 12.38
CA TYR A 92 5.02 14.77 13.60
C TYR A 92 5.68 13.99 14.76
N PRO A 93 6.22 14.64 15.81
CA PRO A 93 6.81 13.95 16.94
C PRO A 93 5.88 12.90 17.55
N ALA A 94 6.46 11.84 18.13
CA ALA A 94 5.67 10.82 18.82
C ALA A 94 4.85 11.44 19.95
N ILE A 95 3.57 11.03 20.05
CA ILE A 95 2.62 11.55 21.02
C ILE A 95 1.85 10.39 21.67
N GLN A 96 1.50 10.56 22.95
CA GLN A 96 0.63 9.65 23.67
C GLN A 96 -0.82 10.13 23.64
N PRO A 97 -1.80 9.21 23.69
CA PRO A 97 -3.19 9.62 23.80
C PRO A 97 -3.43 10.35 25.12
N PHE A 98 -4.22 11.42 25.06
CA PHE A 98 -4.73 12.09 26.26
C PHE A 98 -5.97 11.39 26.81
N ASN A 99 -6.67 10.62 25.98
CA ASN A 99 -7.81 9.80 26.38
C ASN A 99 -7.79 8.45 25.65
N THR A 100 -8.20 7.39 26.33
CA THR A 100 -8.40 6.06 25.76
C THR A 100 -9.64 5.44 26.38
N GLY A 101 -10.38 4.65 25.63
CA GLY A 101 -11.55 3.98 26.18
C GLY A 101 -11.99 2.80 25.34
N THR A 102 -13.04 2.15 25.82
CA THR A 102 -13.78 1.15 25.07
C THR A 102 -15.22 1.62 24.84
N LEU A 103 -15.83 1.14 23.77
CA LEU A 103 -17.22 1.44 23.41
C LEU A 103 -17.93 0.12 23.07
N GLN A 104 -18.94 -0.24 23.86
CA GLN A 104 -19.81 -1.37 23.54
C GLN A 104 -20.70 -0.99 22.35
N VAL A 105 -20.52 -1.65 21.20
CA VAL A 105 -21.25 -1.33 19.96
C VAL A 105 -22.33 -2.37 19.60
N SER A 106 -22.27 -3.55 20.20
CA SER A 106 -23.31 -4.59 20.12
C SER A 106 -23.26 -5.47 21.38
N PRO A 107 -24.15 -6.46 21.58
CA PRO A 107 -24.00 -7.43 22.66
C PRO A 107 -22.69 -8.23 22.63
N VAL A 108 -22.03 -8.28 21.46
CA VAL A 108 -20.81 -9.07 21.21
C VAL A 108 -19.57 -8.19 21.21
N HIS A 109 -19.61 -7.03 20.54
CA HIS A 109 -18.41 -6.24 20.24
C HIS A 109 -18.21 -5.04 21.16
N GLU A 110 -16.99 -4.95 21.70
CA GLU A 110 -16.44 -3.82 22.44
C GLU A 110 -15.25 -3.26 21.65
N LEU A 111 -15.34 -2.00 21.20
CA LEU A 111 -14.30 -1.38 20.39
C LEU A 111 -13.37 -0.50 21.22
N TYR A 112 -12.07 -0.64 21.02
CA TYR A 112 -11.07 0.27 21.59
C TYR A 112 -10.95 1.54 20.75
N TYR A 113 -10.88 2.69 21.41
CA TYR A 113 -10.52 3.96 20.79
C TYR A 113 -9.51 4.74 21.63
N GLU A 114 -8.80 5.65 20.99
CA GLU A 114 -7.91 6.61 21.63
C GLU A 114 -8.01 7.98 20.97
N GLU A 115 -7.71 9.02 21.75
CA GLU A 115 -7.70 10.40 21.33
C GLU A 115 -6.34 11.04 21.60
N CYS A 116 -5.76 11.65 20.57
CA CYS A 116 -4.45 12.31 20.59
C CYS A 116 -4.56 13.76 20.10
N GLY A 117 -3.49 14.53 20.31
CA GLY A 117 -3.40 15.91 19.83
C GLY A 117 -4.15 16.89 20.72
N ASN A 118 -4.80 17.88 20.12
CA ASN A 118 -5.51 18.96 20.80
C ASN A 118 -6.96 18.54 21.08
N PRO A 119 -7.43 18.43 22.33
CA PRO A 119 -8.81 18.07 22.67
C PRO A 119 -9.88 19.01 22.09
N TYR A 120 -9.50 20.25 21.76
CA TYR A 120 -10.35 21.27 21.15
C TYR A 120 -10.03 21.51 19.68
N GLY A 121 -9.16 20.68 19.10
CA GLY A 121 -8.73 20.78 17.71
C GLY A 121 -9.78 20.27 16.72
N LYS A 122 -9.46 20.42 15.43
CA LYS A 122 -10.27 19.87 14.34
C LYS A 122 -10.32 18.34 14.47
N PRO A 123 -11.51 17.71 14.53
CA PRO A 123 -11.62 16.27 14.68
C PRO A 123 -11.27 15.54 13.38
N VAL A 124 -10.44 14.50 13.50
CA VAL A 124 -10.14 13.55 12.42
C VAL A 124 -10.23 12.13 12.94
N ILE A 125 -10.88 11.24 12.18
CA ILE A 125 -10.87 9.79 12.44
C ILE A 125 -9.83 9.11 11.57
N MET A 126 -9.01 8.28 12.21
CA MET A 126 -8.07 7.39 11.55
C MET A 126 -8.72 6.04 11.27
N VAL A 127 -8.79 5.67 10.00
CA VAL A 127 -9.36 4.41 9.54
C VAL A 127 -8.24 3.48 9.09
N HIS A 128 -7.86 2.52 9.94
CA HIS A 128 -6.76 1.60 9.63
C HIS A 128 -7.11 0.65 8.47
N GLY A 129 -6.05 0.16 7.81
CA GLY A 129 -6.13 -0.80 6.71
C GLY A 129 -6.21 -2.26 7.16
N GLY A 130 -5.86 -3.16 6.23
CA GLY A 130 -6.01 -4.60 6.37
C GLY A 130 -7.05 -5.11 5.37
N PRO A 131 -8.27 -5.49 5.77
CA PRO A 131 -8.90 -5.29 7.09
C PRO A 131 -8.25 -6.06 8.24
N GLY A 132 -8.63 -5.75 9.49
CA GLY A 132 -8.20 -6.55 10.66
C GLY A 132 -6.86 -6.18 11.29
N ALA A 133 -6.15 -5.14 10.82
CA ALA A 133 -4.81 -4.82 11.32
C ALA A 133 -4.77 -4.10 12.69
N GLY A 134 -5.73 -3.20 12.95
CA GLY A 134 -5.70 -2.27 14.09
C GLY A 134 -4.84 -1.01 13.84
N CYS A 135 -5.01 -0.01 14.70
CA CYS A 135 -4.22 1.22 14.65
C CYS A 135 -2.83 1.04 15.26
N SER A 136 -1.83 1.73 14.69
CA SER A 136 -0.47 1.77 15.24
C SER A 136 -0.14 3.14 15.84
N ALA A 137 0.84 3.20 16.74
CA ALA A 137 1.31 4.47 17.33
C ALA A 137 1.79 5.50 16.28
N SER A 138 2.26 5.03 15.12
CA SER A 138 2.68 5.91 14.02
C SER A 138 1.51 6.73 13.43
N MET A 139 0.29 6.19 13.48
CA MET A 139 -0.90 6.84 12.92
C MET A 139 -1.30 8.10 13.69
N ARG A 140 -0.84 8.25 14.94
CA ARG A 140 -1.01 9.46 15.75
C ARG A 140 -0.22 10.66 15.22
N ARG A 141 0.72 10.42 14.28
CA ARG A 141 1.73 11.38 13.83
C ARG A 141 1.47 11.94 12.42
N TYR A 142 0.32 11.64 11.81
CA TYR A 142 -0.03 12.13 10.46
C TYR A 142 -0.64 13.53 10.44
N HIS A 143 -1.07 14.03 11.59
CA HIS A 143 -1.73 15.32 11.73
C HIS A 143 -1.01 16.18 12.76
N ASP A 144 -1.02 17.50 12.56
CA ASP A 144 -0.43 18.44 13.51
C ASP A 144 -1.15 18.32 14.87
N PRO A 145 -0.48 17.85 15.93
CA PRO A 145 -1.13 17.62 17.22
C PRO A 145 -1.57 18.91 17.92
N ARG A 146 -1.13 20.08 17.44
CA ARG A 146 -1.59 21.39 17.96
C ARG A 146 -2.94 21.79 17.38
N VAL A 147 -3.26 21.29 16.19
CA VAL A 147 -4.43 21.71 15.40
C VAL A 147 -5.52 20.65 15.42
N TYR A 148 -5.17 19.37 15.43
CA TYR A 148 -6.12 18.27 15.31
C TYR A 148 -6.40 17.57 16.64
N ARG A 149 -7.68 17.21 16.84
CA ARG A 149 -8.12 16.14 17.74
C ARG A 149 -8.12 14.86 16.91
N ILE A 150 -7.19 13.95 17.19
CA ILE A 150 -6.94 12.76 16.37
C ILE A 150 -7.59 11.57 17.06
N ILE A 151 -8.61 10.99 16.44
CA ILE A 151 -9.33 9.84 16.95
C ILE A 151 -8.81 8.61 16.21
N LEU A 152 -8.40 7.58 16.95
CA LEU A 152 -8.04 6.28 16.40
C LEU A 152 -9.04 5.25 16.93
N LEU A 153 -9.51 4.36 16.05
CA LEU A 153 -10.47 3.30 16.35
C LEU A 153 -9.88 1.98 15.87
N ASP A 154 -9.79 0.99 16.76
CA ASP A 154 -9.54 -0.39 16.35
C ASP A 154 -10.88 -1.01 15.92
N GLN A 155 -11.00 -1.44 14.66
CA GLN A 155 -12.22 -2.03 14.11
C GLN A 155 -12.55 -3.38 14.77
N ARG A 156 -13.78 -3.90 14.58
CA ARG A 156 -14.21 -5.20 15.11
C ARG A 156 -13.19 -6.30 14.84
N GLY A 157 -12.91 -7.12 15.86
CA GLY A 157 -11.97 -8.24 15.76
C GLY A 157 -10.49 -7.87 15.62
N SER A 158 -10.13 -6.58 15.64
CA SER A 158 -8.76 -6.12 15.36
C SER A 158 -8.13 -5.35 16.52
N GLY A 159 -6.79 -5.36 16.55
CA GLY A 159 -6.02 -4.60 17.55
C GLY A 159 -6.44 -4.92 18.98
N ARG A 160 -6.89 -3.89 19.70
CA ARG A 160 -7.32 -3.97 21.10
C ARG A 160 -8.82 -4.16 21.28
N SER A 161 -9.59 -4.19 20.18
CA SER A 161 -11.04 -4.43 20.22
C SER A 161 -11.35 -5.90 20.48
N LYS A 162 -12.49 -6.14 21.13
CA LYS A 162 -12.92 -7.47 21.56
C LYS A 162 -14.27 -7.87 20.94
N PRO A 163 -14.51 -9.17 20.72
CA PRO A 163 -13.53 -10.27 20.84
C PRO A 163 -12.50 -10.25 19.71
N HIS A 164 -11.23 -10.49 20.06
CA HIS A 164 -10.13 -10.52 19.08
C HIS A 164 -10.36 -11.62 18.04
N ALA A 165 -10.09 -11.32 16.77
CA ALA A 165 -10.27 -12.22 15.64
C ALA A 165 -11.70 -12.72 15.37
N SER A 166 -12.72 -12.06 15.92
CA SER A 166 -14.11 -12.42 15.63
C SER A 166 -14.57 -11.96 14.26
N LEU A 167 -15.22 -12.87 13.55
CA LEU A 167 -15.91 -12.63 12.27
C LEU A 167 -17.42 -12.43 12.46
N GLU A 168 -17.95 -12.70 13.65
CA GLU A 168 -19.37 -12.50 13.97
C GLU A 168 -19.73 -11.03 13.84
N ASP A 169 -20.81 -10.70 13.15
CA ASP A 169 -21.25 -9.32 12.88
C ASP A 169 -20.11 -8.38 12.43
N ASN A 170 -19.14 -8.89 11.67
CA ASN A 170 -17.98 -8.12 11.21
C ASN A 170 -18.07 -7.86 9.71
N THR A 171 -18.89 -6.88 9.34
CA THR A 171 -19.12 -6.51 7.94
C THR A 171 -18.86 -5.02 7.72
N THR A 172 -18.64 -4.60 6.47
CA THR A 172 -18.44 -3.18 6.13
C THR A 172 -19.50 -2.28 6.75
N TRP A 173 -20.77 -2.68 6.73
CA TRP A 173 -21.87 -1.86 7.23
C TRP A 173 -21.93 -1.79 8.75
N HIS A 174 -21.52 -2.85 9.45
CA HIS A 174 -21.31 -2.80 10.89
C HIS A 174 -20.21 -1.80 11.25
N LEU A 175 -19.09 -1.82 10.53
CA LEU A 175 -17.98 -0.89 10.75
C LEU A 175 -18.37 0.57 10.46
N VAL A 176 -19.18 0.81 9.42
CA VAL A 176 -19.75 2.14 9.13
C VAL A 176 -20.62 2.63 10.29
N GLU A 177 -21.50 1.79 10.83
CA GLU A 177 -22.35 2.16 11.97
C GLU A 177 -21.52 2.38 13.25
N ASP A 178 -20.46 1.61 13.46
CA ASP A 178 -19.59 1.78 14.62
C ASP A 178 -18.83 3.10 14.58
N MET A 179 -18.45 3.58 13.40
CA MET A 179 -17.90 4.92 13.22
C MET A 179 -18.92 6.00 13.64
N GLU A 180 -20.21 5.85 13.31
CA GLU A 180 -21.26 6.78 13.78
C GLU A 180 -21.49 6.68 15.29
N LYS A 181 -21.48 5.47 15.87
CA LYS A 181 -21.57 5.28 17.33
C LYS A 181 -20.42 5.99 18.04
N LEU A 182 -19.19 5.83 17.57
CA LEU A 182 -18.03 6.51 18.15
C LEU A 182 -18.14 8.03 17.98
N ARG A 183 -18.51 8.51 16.79
CA ARG A 183 -18.67 9.95 16.54
C ARG A 183 -19.67 10.58 17.52
N ARG A 184 -20.83 9.93 17.73
CA ARG A 184 -21.86 10.36 18.68
C ARG A 184 -21.37 10.28 20.12
N HIS A 185 -20.71 9.18 20.50
CA HIS A 185 -20.14 8.98 21.84
C HIS A 185 -19.15 10.08 22.22
N LEU A 186 -18.34 10.54 21.26
CA LEU A 186 -17.35 11.62 21.47
C LEU A 186 -17.91 13.03 21.31
N GLY A 187 -19.21 13.18 21.00
CA GLY A 187 -19.86 14.48 20.82
C GLY A 187 -19.36 15.26 19.59
N ILE A 188 -18.87 14.58 18.55
CA ILE A 188 -18.31 15.21 17.35
C ILE A 188 -19.44 15.40 16.32
N ASP A 189 -19.70 16.60 15.81
CA ASP A 189 -20.74 16.81 14.78
C ASP A 189 -20.30 16.26 13.41
N LYS A 190 -19.11 16.68 12.94
CA LYS A 190 -18.47 16.27 11.69
C LYS A 190 -16.97 16.10 11.92
N TRP A 191 -16.33 15.26 11.11
CA TRP A 191 -14.88 15.04 11.17
C TRP A 191 -14.27 14.86 9.79
N GLN A 192 -12.96 15.06 9.71
CA GLN A 192 -12.18 14.57 8.58
C GLN A 192 -12.06 13.04 8.69
N VAL A 193 -12.07 12.35 7.56
CA VAL A 193 -11.85 10.91 7.51
C VAL A 193 -10.55 10.64 6.76
N PHE A 194 -9.58 10.03 7.45
CA PHE A 194 -8.29 9.65 6.89
C PHE A 194 -8.16 8.13 6.87
N GLY A 195 -8.00 7.55 5.67
CA GLY A 195 -7.92 6.10 5.52
C GLY A 195 -7.10 5.66 4.32
N GLY A 196 -6.36 4.57 4.46
CA GLY A 196 -5.58 4.01 3.35
C GLY A 196 -5.66 2.49 3.24
N SER A 197 -5.41 1.97 2.03
CA SER A 197 -5.67 0.55 1.70
C SER A 197 -7.16 0.23 1.96
N TRP A 198 -7.50 -0.86 2.65
CA TRP A 198 -8.85 -1.12 3.17
C TRP A 198 -9.49 0.08 3.88
N GLY A 199 -8.70 0.87 4.60
CA GLY A 199 -9.20 2.08 5.25
C GLY A 199 -9.75 3.09 4.26
N SER A 200 -9.28 3.12 3.01
CA SER A 200 -9.87 3.93 1.94
C SER A 200 -11.23 3.39 1.50
N THR A 201 -11.38 2.06 1.39
CA THR A 201 -12.68 1.42 1.12
C THR A 201 -13.70 1.81 2.17
N LEU A 202 -13.36 1.63 3.45
CA LEU A 202 -14.26 1.94 4.55
C LEU A 202 -14.56 3.44 4.66
N SER A 203 -13.56 4.29 4.41
CA SER A 203 -13.75 5.75 4.39
C SER A 203 -14.72 6.19 3.30
N ILE A 204 -14.62 5.63 2.09
CA ILE A 204 -15.55 5.92 0.98
C ILE A 204 -16.96 5.42 1.33
N SER A 205 -17.08 4.19 1.83
CA SER A 205 -18.37 3.62 2.27
C SER A 205 -19.03 4.48 3.34
N TYR A 206 -18.28 4.92 4.35
CA TYR A 206 -18.79 5.81 5.39
C TYR A 206 -19.22 7.18 4.82
N ALA A 207 -18.41 7.78 3.95
CA ALA A 207 -18.70 9.10 3.37
C ALA A 207 -19.92 9.09 2.45
N VAL A 208 -20.15 8.01 1.71
CA VAL A 208 -21.35 7.86 0.87
C VAL A 208 -22.61 7.65 1.72
N THR A 209 -22.52 6.89 2.81
CA THR A 209 -23.65 6.65 3.72
C THR A 209 -23.98 7.86 4.59
N HIS A 210 -22.96 8.62 5.03
CA HIS A 210 -23.09 9.75 5.94
C HIS A 210 -22.43 11.03 5.38
N PRO A 211 -22.84 11.54 4.20
CA PRO A 211 -22.14 12.62 3.50
C PRO A 211 -22.12 13.94 4.28
N THR A 212 -23.10 14.16 5.16
CA THR A 212 -23.17 15.37 5.99
C THR A 212 -22.27 15.32 7.23
N ARG A 213 -21.62 14.18 7.51
CA ARG A 213 -20.74 13.95 8.68
C ARG A 213 -19.26 14.04 8.37
N VAL A 214 -18.89 14.12 7.08
CA VAL A 214 -17.51 14.20 6.61
C VAL A 214 -17.19 15.63 6.19
N THR A 215 -16.09 16.19 6.70
CA THR A 215 -15.58 17.49 6.24
C THR A 215 -14.66 17.33 5.03
N GLU A 216 -13.71 16.41 5.10
CA GLU A 216 -12.79 16.07 4.01
C GLU A 216 -12.41 14.58 4.06
N LEU A 217 -11.96 14.05 2.91
CA LEU A 217 -11.38 12.73 2.78
C LEU A 217 -9.89 12.85 2.44
N VAL A 218 -9.05 12.14 3.19
CA VAL A 218 -7.63 11.97 2.86
C VAL A 218 -7.38 10.48 2.64
N LEU A 219 -7.22 10.08 1.38
CA LEU A 219 -7.18 8.69 0.97
C LEU A 219 -5.80 8.31 0.40
N ARG A 220 -5.33 7.09 0.71
CA ARG A 220 -4.04 6.57 0.22
C ARG A 220 -4.15 5.12 -0.21
N GLY A 221 -3.55 4.75 -1.34
CA GLY A 221 -3.54 3.35 -1.81
C GLY A 221 -4.96 2.84 -1.99
N ILE A 222 -5.68 3.44 -2.94
CA ILE A 222 -7.12 3.25 -3.14
C ILE A 222 -7.45 1.79 -3.38
N PHE A 223 -8.46 1.28 -2.65
CA PHE A 223 -8.95 -0.08 -2.76
C PHE A 223 -10.48 -0.10 -2.81
N HIS A 224 -11.06 -0.63 -3.88
CA HIS A 224 -12.51 -0.65 -4.11
C HIS A 224 -13.13 -2.05 -3.96
N LEU A 225 -12.34 -3.08 -3.62
CA LEU A 225 -12.77 -4.48 -3.52
C LEU A 225 -13.38 -5.03 -4.82
N ARG A 226 -13.03 -4.46 -5.98
CA ARG A 226 -13.47 -5.04 -7.25
C ARG A 226 -12.85 -6.41 -7.41
N LYS A 227 -13.58 -7.37 -8.02
CA LYS A 227 -13.04 -8.71 -8.30
C LYS A 227 -11.68 -8.67 -9.00
N LEU A 228 -11.49 -7.75 -9.94
CA LEU A 228 -10.20 -7.56 -10.62
C LEU A 228 -9.06 -7.20 -9.65
N GLU A 229 -9.31 -6.38 -8.64
CA GLU A 229 -8.29 -5.99 -7.65
C GLU A 229 -7.95 -7.15 -6.71
N ILE A 230 -8.97 -7.91 -6.30
CA ILE A 230 -8.81 -9.13 -5.49
C ILE A 230 -8.03 -10.18 -6.28
N ASP A 231 -8.45 -10.46 -7.51
CA ASP A 231 -7.81 -11.45 -8.37
C ASP A 231 -6.37 -11.04 -8.68
N PHE A 232 -6.12 -9.75 -8.99
CA PHE A 232 -4.77 -9.25 -9.23
C PHE A 232 -3.84 -9.54 -8.05
N TYR A 233 -4.31 -9.34 -6.82
CA TYR A 233 -3.44 -9.42 -5.65
C TYR A 233 -3.33 -10.83 -5.05
N TYR A 234 -4.41 -11.62 -5.08
CA TYR A 234 -4.47 -12.92 -4.41
C TYR A 234 -4.54 -14.13 -5.35
N GLN A 235 -4.74 -13.93 -6.66
CA GLN A 235 -4.89 -15.05 -7.60
C GLN A 235 -3.83 -15.01 -8.71
N HIS A 236 -3.77 -13.90 -9.45
CA HIS A 236 -2.91 -13.75 -10.61
C HIS A 236 -2.75 -12.28 -11.01
N GLY A 237 -1.54 -11.74 -10.82
CA GLY A 237 -1.16 -10.36 -11.11
C GLY A 237 0.11 -9.97 -10.37
N ALA A 238 0.00 -9.76 -9.05
CA ALA A 238 1.12 -9.38 -8.20
C ALA A 238 2.22 -10.47 -8.14
N ASN A 239 1.87 -11.74 -8.36
CA ASN A 239 2.83 -12.85 -8.44
C ASN A 239 3.85 -12.72 -9.58
N PHE A 240 3.56 -11.94 -10.63
CA PHE A 240 4.54 -11.65 -11.68
C PHE A 240 5.63 -10.67 -11.22
N ILE A 241 5.33 -9.86 -10.21
CA ILE A 241 6.23 -8.88 -9.63
C ILE A 241 7.06 -9.51 -8.50
N TYR A 242 6.42 -10.39 -7.72
CA TYR A 242 7.02 -11.05 -6.55
C TYR A 242 6.94 -12.58 -6.63
N PRO A 243 7.54 -13.23 -7.65
CA PRO A 243 7.42 -14.67 -7.86
C PRO A 243 8.03 -15.49 -6.71
N ASP A 244 9.14 -15.03 -6.13
CA ASP A 244 9.81 -15.64 -4.97
C ASP A 244 8.91 -15.65 -3.71
N ARG A 245 8.14 -14.58 -3.48
CA ARG A 245 7.21 -14.49 -2.35
C ARG A 245 5.92 -15.26 -2.60
N TRP A 246 5.51 -15.33 -3.86
CA TRP A 246 4.31 -16.04 -4.28
C TRP A 246 4.41 -17.54 -4.03
N GLU A 247 5.58 -18.15 -4.18
CA GLU A 247 5.75 -19.60 -3.98
C GLU A 247 5.32 -20.04 -2.58
N ALA A 248 5.74 -19.33 -1.52
CA ALA A 248 5.34 -19.66 -0.16
C ALA A 248 3.84 -19.47 0.11
N TYR A 249 3.21 -18.47 -0.52
CA TYR A 249 1.76 -18.26 -0.47
C TYR A 249 1.03 -19.39 -1.20
N ARG A 250 1.40 -19.63 -2.46
CA ARG A 250 0.82 -20.67 -3.31
C ARG A 250 0.93 -22.06 -2.67
N ASP A 251 2.09 -22.40 -2.11
CA ASP A 251 2.40 -23.74 -1.60
C ASP A 251 1.80 -24.04 -0.24
N ALA A 252 1.28 -23.03 0.46
CA ALA A 252 0.41 -23.24 1.62
C ALA A 252 -0.96 -23.84 1.25
N ILE A 253 -1.32 -23.82 -0.04
CA ILE A 253 -2.59 -24.32 -0.57
C ILE A 253 -2.36 -25.53 -1.49
N PRO A 254 -3.09 -26.65 -1.29
CA PRO A 254 -3.07 -27.83 -2.17
C PRO A 254 -3.43 -27.48 -3.61
N GLU A 255 -2.81 -28.16 -4.57
CA GLU A 255 -2.93 -27.85 -6.01
C GLU A 255 -4.39 -27.79 -6.49
N GLU A 256 -5.23 -28.70 -6.00
CA GLU A 256 -6.64 -28.82 -6.33
C GLU A 256 -7.50 -27.64 -5.83
N GLU A 257 -7.04 -26.89 -4.82
CA GLU A 257 -7.74 -25.72 -4.26
C GLU A 257 -7.22 -24.38 -4.84
N ARG A 258 -6.17 -24.37 -5.66
CA ARG A 258 -5.52 -23.13 -6.17
C ARG A 258 -6.33 -22.34 -7.19
N GLY A 259 -7.52 -22.81 -7.58
CA GLY A 259 -8.43 -22.08 -8.46
C GLY A 259 -9.09 -20.86 -7.79
N ASP A 260 -9.08 -20.80 -6.45
CA ASP A 260 -9.60 -19.68 -5.67
C ASP A 260 -8.84 -19.61 -4.33
N PHE A 261 -7.71 -18.88 -4.32
CA PHE A 261 -6.87 -18.79 -3.12
C PHE A 261 -7.61 -18.11 -1.96
N VAL A 262 -8.43 -17.09 -2.21
CA VAL A 262 -9.15 -16.38 -1.15
C VAL A 262 -10.06 -17.35 -0.40
N LYS A 263 -10.84 -18.16 -1.13
CA LYS A 263 -11.70 -19.19 -0.52
C LYS A 263 -10.89 -20.28 0.18
N ALA A 264 -9.79 -20.73 -0.43
CA ALA A 264 -8.93 -21.77 0.13
C ALA A 264 -8.25 -21.32 1.44
N TYR A 265 -7.83 -20.06 1.50
CA TYR A 265 -7.28 -19.44 2.71
C TYR A 265 -8.36 -19.22 3.76
N HIS A 266 -9.52 -18.66 3.40
CA HIS A 266 -10.64 -18.49 4.34
C HIS A 266 -10.97 -19.79 5.08
N LYS A 267 -11.14 -20.90 4.35
CA LYS A 267 -11.37 -22.24 4.92
C LYS A 267 -10.34 -22.64 5.99
N ARG A 268 -9.06 -22.26 5.79
CA ARG A 268 -7.96 -22.60 6.71
C ARG A 268 -7.87 -21.62 7.87
N LEU A 269 -8.04 -20.34 7.59
CA LEU A 269 -8.01 -19.26 8.59
C LEU A 269 -9.15 -19.37 9.59
N THR A 270 -10.29 -19.92 9.20
CA THR A 270 -11.43 -20.20 10.08
C THR A 270 -11.45 -21.63 10.62
N SER A 271 -10.36 -22.39 10.47
CA SER A 271 -10.28 -23.75 11.03
C SER A 271 -10.13 -23.69 12.56
N ASP A 272 -10.82 -24.60 13.25
CA ASP A 272 -10.65 -24.81 14.70
C ASP A 272 -9.28 -25.44 15.04
N ASP A 273 -8.63 -26.10 14.06
CA ASP A 273 -7.31 -26.70 14.25
C ASP A 273 -6.19 -25.65 14.07
N PRO A 274 -5.43 -25.32 15.14
CA PRO A 274 -4.31 -24.39 15.03
C PRO A 274 -3.22 -24.86 14.07
N LYS A 275 -3.06 -26.18 13.85
CA LYS A 275 -2.09 -26.74 12.91
C LYS A 275 -2.44 -26.45 11.45
N VAL A 276 -3.72 -26.18 11.17
CA VAL A 276 -4.19 -25.72 9.84
C VAL A 276 -4.17 -24.19 9.79
N ARG A 277 -4.70 -23.55 10.83
CA ARG A 277 -4.90 -22.09 10.87
C ARG A 277 -3.60 -21.30 10.92
N ILE A 278 -2.64 -21.67 11.77
CA ILE A 278 -1.41 -20.90 11.98
C ILE A 278 -0.52 -20.86 10.73
N PRO A 279 -0.22 -21.99 10.05
CA PRO A 279 0.59 -21.94 8.83
C PRO A 279 -0.06 -21.12 7.71
N ALA A 280 -1.38 -21.22 7.55
CA ALA A 280 -2.13 -20.41 6.59
C ALA A 280 -2.05 -18.91 6.93
N ALA A 281 -2.24 -18.54 8.20
CA ALA A 281 -2.14 -17.16 8.66
C ALA A 281 -0.73 -16.58 8.44
N LEU A 282 0.31 -17.37 8.68
CA LEU A 282 1.70 -16.98 8.43
C LEU A 282 1.96 -16.74 6.94
N ALA A 283 1.53 -17.67 6.07
CA ALA A 283 1.73 -17.54 4.63
C ALA A 283 0.98 -16.32 4.07
N TRP A 284 -0.30 -16.15 4.44
CA TRP A 284 -1.12 -15.00 4.05
C TRP A 284 -0.51 -13.68 4.50
N THR A 285 -0.20 -13.57 5.80
CA THR A 285 0.37 -12.35 6.37
C THR A 285 1.73 -12.02 5.75
N THR A 286 2.56 -13.02 5.48
CA THR A 286 3.88 -12.83 4.87
C THR A 286 3.74 -12.28 3.44
N TRP A 287 2.82 -12.84 2.65
CA TRP A 287 2.49 -12.32 1.33
C TRP A 287 2.13 -10.84 1.38
N GLU A 288 1.17 -10.47 2.23
CA GLU A 288 0.70 -9.07 2.30
C GLU A 288 1.80 -8.12 2.76
N LYS A 289 2.51 -8.46 3.84
CA LYS A 289 3.55 -7.58 4.41
C LYS A 289 4.73 -7.35 3.46
N THR A 290 5.07 -8.35 2.64
CA THR A 290 6.23 -8.26 1.76
C THR A 290 5.92 -7.59 0.42
N THR A 291 4.65 -7.51 0.04
CA THR A 291 4.22 -6.95 -1.25
C THR A 291 3.45 -5.63 -1.14
N SER A 292 3.06 -5.21 0.08
CA SER A 292 2.37 -3.93 0.35
C SER A 292 3.30 -2.75 0.66
N ASN A 293 4.61 -2.88 0.43
CA ASN A 293 5.59 -1.82 0.69
C ASN A 293 6.36 -1.48 -0.59
N LEU A 294 6.51 -0.19 -0.89
CA LEU A 294 7.36 0.28 -2.00
C LEU A 294 8.83 -0.07 -1.75
N ILE A 295 9.26 0.01 -0.49
CA ILE A 295 10.58 -0.42 -0.01
C ILE A 295 10.34 -1.52 1.03
N PRO A 296 10.72 -2.78 0.75
CA PRO A 296 10.53 -3.87 1.70
C PRO A 296 11.24 -3.62 3.04
N PRO A 297 10.59 -3.85 4.19
CA PRO A 297 11.22 -3.66 5.49
C PRO A 297 12.34 -4.70 5.72
N VAL A 298 13.43 -4.27 6.37
CA VAL A 298 14.60 -5.09 6.69
C VAL A 298 14.40 -6.04 7.89
N SER A 299 13.31 -5.91 8.66
CA SER A 299 13.00 -6.79 9.80
C SER A 299 11.50 -7.13 9.91
N PHE A 300 11.21 -8.33 10.41
CA PHE A 300 9.86 -8.91 10.49
C PHE A 300 9.32 -8.90 11.93
N ALA A 301 8.15 -8.30 12.15
CA ALA A 301 7.33 -8.53 13.32
C ALA A 301 5.99 -9.14 12.88
N LEU A 302 5.52 -10.18 13.57
CA LEU A 302 4.24 -10.84 13.26
C LEU A 302 3.07 -9.90 13.62
N THR A 303 2.19 -9.62 12.66
CA THR A 303 0.87 -8.98 12.90
C THR A 303 -0.09 -9.76 12.03
N ILE A 304 -0.98 -10.53 12.63
CA ILE A 304 -1.95 -11.34 11.88
C ILE A 304 -2.97 -10.36 11.28
N VAL A 305 -3.08 -10.35 9.96
CA VAL A 305 -4.14 -9.63 9.24
C VAL A 305 -5.32 -10.58 9.11
N ILE A 306 -6.51 -10.11 9.47
CA ILE A 306 -7.75 -10.90 9.41
C ILE A 306 -8.59 -10.32 8.29
N CYS A 307 -8.62 -11.03 7.16
CA CYS A 307 -9.46 -10.73 6.01
C CYS A 307 -10.76 -11.52 6.05
#